data_AF-K6V902-F1
#
_entry.id   AF-K6V902-F1
#
_cell.length_a   1.000
_cell.length_b   1.000
_cell.length_c   1.000
_cell.angle_alpha   90.00
_cell.angle_beta   90.00
_cell.angle_gamma   90.00
#
_symmetry.space_group_name_H-M   'P 1'
#
loop_
_entity.id
_entity.type
_entity.pdbx_description
1 polymer ?
#
loop_
_entity_poly.entity_id
_entity_poly.type
_entity_poly.pdbx_seq_one_letter_code
_entity_poly.pdbx_strand_id
1 'polypeptide(L)'
;MYPAHAVPPPGRELAAAVAGFAPAAPKNADEKDGPRSPQNRQRAETKVTTADGVHLSDVDLGDVEIGKKSGEFRSPVRGLLTLPVEGTEAAPLVVLSHLRHPNCADGSHAFPCPGDKDNRFDRGMAYLATDLAKKGYAVVVPDVGPLFMPRSLVEPYDQVEAWTKVVGHFLEKVRAATSGDDKSFGIALKGRIDSAKAALIAHSRSGQLAGKIVSAWEKGPTRISSVMTYAPSYQVEDKDKVTPMIPDVPYLALLGDKDKDVPYQAVNWLGHHLGSTRSQPALVGLLPGYGHNYVNRTLSAAGTDDRTACDKGCPDATAHEKLLVDAATRWLTSLREKADAEIPFAATAGLPEKLGDIPVSWLAHTNSPQRKIIFDATGRASGQGEHQLKKCTFYHPQNPEKHPDRCPEPEDGVVRVFGEVAQVKLTADTGASITTKVARTSHIALTLAPYGDRADKKKGTPLTVRLTTQDGTTSSLLIPAEHPALINRAVPGENGSYALSTIRMPLPPRATGQTVTKVELLGDSSGGTIALRQIDLISTR
;
A
#
# COMPACT_ATOMS: atom_id res chain seq x y z
N MET A 1 72.35 -11.26 -20.61
CA MET A 1 71.91 -11.13 -19.20
C MET A 1 71.05 -9.89 -19.08
N TYR A 2 69.72 -10.05 -19.13
CA TYR A 2 68.75 -9.75 -18.08
C TYR A 2 67.37 -10.18 -18.65
N PRO A 3 66.51 -10.83 -17.86
CA PRO A 3 65.61 -11.86 -18.37
C PRO A 3 64.20 -11.35 -18.72
N ALA A 4 63.54 -12.13 -19.56
CA ALA A 4 62.12 -12.02 -19.88
C ALA A 4 61.26 -12.19 -18.61
N HIS A 5 60.37 -11.23 -18.36
CA HIS A 5 59.34 -11.37 -17.33
C HIS A 5 58.05 -11.95 -17.94
N ALA A 6 57.62 -13.05 -17.33
CA ALA A 6 56.45 -13.83 -17.67
C ALA A 6 55.14 -13.06 -17.45
N VAL A 7 54.19 -13.31 -18.35
CA VAL A 7 52.78 -12.91 -18.23
C VAL A 7 52.10 -13.85 -17.20
N PRO A 8 51.45 -13.33 -16.14
CA PRO A 8 50.67 -14.16 -15.24
C PRO A 8 49.30 -14.53 -15.87
N PRO A 9 48.72 -15.69 -15.54
CA PRO A 9 47.45 -16.16 -16.10
C PRO A 9 46.26 -15.36 -15.52
N PRO A 10 45.11 -15.29 -16.23
CA PRO A 10 43.92 -14.60 -15.74
C PRO A 10 43.25 -15.46 -14.65
N GLY A 11 43.56 -15.15 -13.40
CA GLY A 11 42.94 -15.74 -12.23
C GLY A 11 41.94 -14.77 -11.60
N ARG A 12 40.66 -15.17 -11.62
CA ARG A 12 39.57 -14.82 -10.69
C ARG A 12 39.87 -13.74 -9.64
N GLU A 13 39.37 -12.52 -9.88
CA GLU A 13 38.92 -11.62 -8.82
C GLU A 13 37.70 -10.84 -9.30
N LEU A 14 36.57 -11.02 -8.62
CA LEU A 14 35.56 -10.01 -8.28
C LEU A 14 34.38 -10.72 -7.60
N ALA A 15 34.59 -11.06 -6.33
CA ALA A 15 33.50 -11.27 -5.37
C ALA A 15 33.90 -10.52 -4.09
N ALA A 16 32.90 -9.90 -3.47
CA ALA A 16 32.96 -9.10 -2.24
C ALA A 16 33.41 -7.63 -2.38
N ALA A 17 32.49 -6.79 -2.84
CA ALA A 17 32.40 -5.39 -2.41
C ALA A 17 30.94 -4.90 -2.46
N VAL A 18 30.09 -5.41 -1.56
CA VAL A 18 28.83 -4.73 -1.18
C VAL A 18 28.61 -4.92 0.32
N ALA A 19 29.37 -4.17 1.12
CA ALA A 19 29.06 -3.91 2.51
C ALA A 19 29.11 -2.39 2.72
N GLY A 20 28.19 -1.69 2.07
CA GLY A 20 27.84 -0.33 2.44
C GLY A 20 27.09 -0.39 3.76
N PHE A 21 27.82 -0.42 4.87
CA PHE A 21 27.25 -0.17 6.18
C PHE A 21 26.62 1.22 6.15
N ALA A 22 25.29 1.28 6.22
CA ALA A 22 24.59 2.48 6.67
C ALA A 22 25.25 2.92 7.99
N PRO A 23 25.46 4.24 8.22
CA PRO A 23 25.96 4.72 9.49
C PRO A 23 25.06 4.17 10.60
N ALA A 24 25.69 3.59 11.63
CA ALA A 24 24.99 3.05 12.78
C ALA A 24 24.01 4.11 13.31
N ALA A 25 22.73 3.72 13.41
CA ALA A 25 21.69 4.59 13.96
C ALA A 25 22.17 5.18 15.29
N PRO A 26 21.99 6.50 15.52
CA PRO A 26 22.37 7.12 16.79
C PRO A 26 21.72 6.37 17.95
N LYS A 27 22.44 6.25 19.07
CA LYS A 27 21.97 5.59 20.29
C LYS A 27 20.69 6.29 20.76
N ASN A 28 19.54 5.68 20.45
CA ASN A 28 18.22 6.17 20.79
C ASN A 28 18.10 6.46 22.30
N ALA A 29 17.59 7.64 22.66
CA ALA A 29 16.81 7.77 23.90
C ALA A 29 15.75 6.66 23.88
N ASP A 30 15.61 5.93 24.99
CA ASP A 30 14.91 4.64 25.03
C ASP A 30 13.62 4.64 24.19
N GLU A 31 13.59 3.86 23.10
CA GLU A 31 12.37 3.56 22.31
C GLU A 31 11.27 2.86 23.14
N LYS A 32 11.47 2.76 24.45
CA LYS A 32 10.59 2.24 25.49
C LYS A 32 9.86 3.36 26.24
N ASP A 33 10.12 4.64 25.95
CA ASP A 33 9.39 5.77 26.53
C ASP A 33 8.27 6.29 25.60
N GLY A 34 7.35 7.09 26.15
CA GLY A 34 6.24 7.71 25.43
C GLY A 34 6.24 9.23 25.49
N PRO A 35 5.25 9.90 24.89
CA PRO A 35 5.18 11.35 24.90
C PRO A 35 4.91 11.87 26.32
N ARG A 36 5.65 12.91 26.73
CA ARG A 36 5.60 13.52 28.07
C ARG A 36 5.35 15.03 27.98
N SER A 37 4.27 15.43 27.31
CA SER A 37 3.88 16.83 27.18
C SER A 37 3.78 17.51 28.57
N PRO A 38 4.50 18.62 28.83
CA PRO A 38 4.51 19.27 30.15
C PRO A 38 3.12 19.67 30.63
N GLN A 39 2.80 19.45 31.92
CA GLN A 39 1.47 19.77 32.47
C GLN A 39 1.07 21.25 32.29
N ASN A 40 2.06 22.15 32.33
CA ASN A 40 1.90 23.59 32.14
C ASN A 40 2.28 24.06 30.72
N ARG A 41 2.29 23.15 29.72
CA ARG A 41 2.60 23.50 28.34
C ARG A 41 1.63 24.58 27.85
N GLN A 42 2.19 25.70 27.41
CA GLN A 42 1.40 26.74 26.74
C GLN A 42 0.99 26.23 25.36
N ARG A 43 -0.30 26.38 25.03
CA ARG A 43 -0.79 26.08 23.69
C ARG A 43 -0.21 27.08 22.71
N ALA A 44 0.25 26.60 21.56
CA ALA A 44 0.61 27.47 20.47
C ALA A 44 -0.62 28.27 20.01
N GLU A 45 -0.40 29.54 19.65
CA GLU A 45 -1.45 30.35 19.05
C GLU A 45 -1.90 29.72 17.72
N THR A 46 -3.21 29.72 17.49
CA THR A 46 -3.77 29.26 16.22
C THR A 46 -3.38 30.23 15.10
N LYS A 47 -2.75 29.70 14.06
CA LYS A 47 -2.37 30.50 12.88
C LYS A 47 -3.27 30.13 11.72
N VAL A 48 -3.91 31.14 11.15
CA VAL A 48 -4.77 30.98 9.96
C VAL A 48 -4.08 31.61 8.77
N THR A 49 -3.89 30.83 7.72
CA THR A 49 -3.46 31.30 6.41
C THR A 49 -4.63 31.15 5.44
N THR A 50 -4.91 32.19 4.65
CA THR A 50 -5.90 32.12 3.57
C THR A 50 -5.20 32.42 2.26
N ALA A 51 -5.19 31.44 1.36
CA ALA A 51 -4.56 31.56 0.04
C ALA A 51 -5.26 30.63 -0.95
N ASP A 52 -5.32 31.03 -2.22
CA ASP A 52 -5.88 30.24 -3.32
C ASP A 52 -7.26 29.61 -3.04
N GLY A 53 -8.15 30.37 -2.38
CA GLY A 53 -9.49 29.89 -2.04
C GLY A 53 -9.52 28.81 -0.95
N VAL A 54 -8.45 28.65 -0.16
CA VAL A 54 -8.37 27.71 0.97
C VAL A 54 -8.04 28.45 2.25
N HIS A 55 -8.72 28.08 3.33
CA HIS A 55 -8.31 28.37 4.71
C HIS A 55 -7.48 27.20 5.24
N LEU A 56 -6.33 27.50 5.84
CA LEU A 56 -5.48 26.56 6.56
C LEU A 56 -5.28 27.07 7.98
N SER A 57 -5.75 26.32 8.97
CA SER A 57 -5.56 26.59 10.39
C SER A 57 -4.53 25.60 10.97
N ASP A 58 -3.39 26.09 11.45
CA ASP A 58 -2.45 25.34 12.30
C ASP A 58 -2.84 25.59 13.76
N VAL A 59 -3.28 24.52 14.43
CA VAL A 59 -3.95 24.59 15.74
C VAL A 59 -3.25 23.76 16.80
N ASP A 60 -3.44 24.18 18.04
CA ASP A 60 -3.06 23.45 19.25
C ASP A 60 -4.26 23.39 20.21
N LEU A 61 -4.88 22.21 20.26
CA LEU A 61 -6.14 21.94 20.94
C LEU A 61 -5.93 21.43 22.37
N GLY A 62 -4.70 21.55 22.89
CA GLY A 62 -4.30 21.10 24.22
C GLY A 62 -3.63 19.73 24.18
N ASP A 63 -3.93 18.90 25.15
CA ASP A 63 -3.27 17.60 25.33
C ASP A 63 -4.26 16.57 25.85
N VAL A 64 -3.96 15.30 25.61
CA VAL A 64 -4.72 14.16 26.13
C VAL A 64 -3.77 13.20 26.85
N GLU A 65 -4.29 12.57 27.90
CA GLU A 65 -3.59 11.48 28.56
C GLU A 65 -3.73 10.19 27.75
N ILE A 66 -2.61 9.47 27.62
CA ILE A 66 -2.55 8.16 26.98
C ILE A 66 -1.85 7.18 27.91
N GLY A 67 -1.90 5.88 27.60
CA GLY A 67 -1.36 4.83 28.47
C GLY A 67 -2.39 4.23 29.42
N LYS A 68 -1.92 3.26 30.23
CA LYS A 68 -2.78 2.46 31.11
C LYS A 68 -3.03 3.17 32.44
N LYS A 69 -2.13 4.06 32.85
CA LYS A 69 -2.23 4.84 34.09
C LYS A 69 -2.37 6.33 33.77
N SER A 70 -3.21 7.02 34.55
CA SER A 70 -3.32 8.49 34.45
C SER A 70 -1.97 9.15 34.74
N GLY A 71 -1.66 10.21 33.98
CA GLY A 71 -0.39 10.93 34.05
C GLY A 71 0.85 10.18 33.53
N GLU A 72 0.71 8.94 33.05
CA GLU A 72 1.84 8.13 32.57
C GLU A 72 2.47 8.72 31.31
N PHE A 73 1.62 9.01 30.33
CA PHE A 73 1.97 9.64 29.07
C PHE A 73 0.94 10.72 28.72
N ARG A 74 1.42 11.79 28.10
CA ARG A 74 0.59 12.93 27.71
C ARG A 74 1.03 13.42 26.35
N SER A 75 0.10 13.39 25.39
CA SER A 75 0.37 13.75 24.01
C SER A 75 -0.36 15.05 23.65
N PRO A 76 0.28 15.98 22.91
CA PRO A 76 -0.41 17.16 22.40
C PRO A 76 -1.47 16.74 21.36
N VAL A 77 -2.58 17.48 21.33
CA VAL A 77 -3.55 17.41 20.23
C VAL A 77 -3.37 18.66 19.39
N ARG A 78 -2.57 18.57 18.33
CA ARG A 78 -2.26 19.68 17.42
C ARG A 78 -2.19 19.18 15.98
N GLY A 79 -2.21 20.10 15.03
CA GLY A 79 -2.16 19.74 13.61
C GLY A 79 -2.81 20.79 12.73
N LEU A 80 -3.19 20.38 11.52
CA LEU A 80 -3.80 21.26 10.52
C LEU A 80 -5.28 20.95 10.31
N LEU A 81 -6.06 22.00 10.05
CA LEU A 81 -7.38 21.92 9.41
C LEU A 81 -7.35 22.75 8.13
N THR A 82 -7.66 22.15 6.98
CA THR A 82 -7.88 22.87 5.72
C THR A 82 -9.33 22.73 5.25
N LEU A 83 -9.84 23.76 4.60
CA LEU A 83 -11.18 23.79 4.00
C LEU A 83 -11.25 24.86 2.91
N PRO A 84 -12.17 24.73 1.94
CA PRO A 84 -12.49 25.78 0.98
C PRO A 84 -12.89 27.08 1.70
N VAL A 85 -12.51 28.25 1.17
CA VAL A 85 -12.99 29.57 1.63
C VAL A 85 -14.47 29.74 1.27
N GLU A 86 -14.81 29.41 0.03
CA GLU A 86 -16.16 29.50 -0.53
C GLU A 86 -16.78 28.09 -0.64
N GLY A 87 -18.10 28.04 -0.53
CA GLY A 87 -18.86 26.78 -0.62
C GLY A 87 -20.15 26.87 0.19
N THR A 88 -21.26 26.50 -0.43
CA THR A 88 -22.59 26.48 0.22
C THR A 88 -22.92 25.13 0.84
N GLU A 89 -22.23 24.07 0.41
CA GLU A 89 -22.41 22.72 0.93
C GLU A 89 -21.34 22.39 1.99
N ALA A 90 -21.71 21.57 2.97
CA ALA A 90 -20.78 21.09 3.98
C ALA A 90 -19.73 20.18 3.32
N ALA A 91 -18.46 20.55 3.47
CA ALA A 91 -17.36 19.84 2.83
C ALA A 91 -17.19 18.43 3.44
N PRO A 92 -17.09 17.36 2.63
CA PRO A 92 -16.80 16.01 3.13
C PRO A 92 -15.42 15.97 3.81
N LEU A 93 -15.36 15.27 4.95
CA LEU A 93 -14.17 15.18 5.77
C LEU A 93 -13.16 14.13 5.28
N VAL A 94 -11.88 14.50 5.30
CA VAL A 94 -10.73 13.62 5.13
C VAL A 94 -9.84 13.72 6.37
N VAL A 95 -9.41 12.58 6.90
CA VAL A 95 -8.39 12.50 7.95
C VAL A 95 -7.10 12.00 7.32
N LEU A 96 -6.02 12.79 7.43
CA LEU A 96 -4.71 12.48 6.85
C LEU A 96 -3.72 12.17 7.99
N SER A 97 -3.37 10.90 8.18
CA SER A 97 -2.46 10.46 9.23
C SER A 97 -1.06 10.13 8.67
N HIS A 98 -0.05 10.90 9.08
CA HIS A 98 1.31 10.78 8.55
C HIS A 98 2.12 9.63 9.17
N LEU A 99 3.40 9.51 8.81
CA LEU A 99 4.29 8.41 9.18
C LEU A 99 4.88 8.46 10.59
N ARG A 100 5.56 7.35 10.94
CA ARG A 100 6.57 7.28 12.00
C ARG A 100 7.94 7.64 11.43
N HIS A 101 8.61 8.61 12.02
CA HIS A 101 10.01 8.95 11.77
C HIS A 101 10.55 9.68 13.02
N PRO A 102 11.88 9.74 13.27
CA PRO A 102 12.42 10.62 14.29
C PRO A 102 11.81 12.02 14.24
N ASN A 103 11.05 12.35 15.28
CA ASN A 103 10.27 13.58 15.34
C ASN A 103 11.08 14.74 15.92
N CYS A 104 12.32 14.53 16.36
CA CYS A 104 13.19 15.61 16.80
C CYS A 104 14.32 15.90 15.80
N ALA A 105 14.74 17.16 15.73
CA ALA A 105 15.77 17.61 14.79
C ALA A 105 17.15 16.96 15.02
N ASP A 106 17.40 16.42 16.22
CA ASP A 106 18.61 15.65 16.55
C ASP A 106 18.53 14.17 16.12
N GLY A 107 17.44 13.76 15.46
CA GLY A 107 17.21 12.39 15.02
C GLY A 107 16.68 11.45 16.11
N SER A 108 16.27 11.98 17.26
CA SER A 108 15.63 11.19 18.33
C SER A 108 14.11 11.06 18.15
N HIS A 109 13.55 10.04 18.82
CA HIS A 109 12.11 9.87 19.03
C HIS A 109 11.77 10.35 20.44
N ALA A 110 11.31 11.58 20.60
CA ALA A 110 11.02 12.17 21.91
C ALA A 110 9.91 13.22 21.84
N PHE A 111 9.14 13.38 22.92
CA PHE A 111 8.27 14.54 23.08
C PHE A 111 8.21 14.96 24.56
N PRO A 112 8.53 16.22 24.91
CA PRO A 112 9.01 17.29 24.04
C PRO A 112 10.39 16.98 23.42
N CYS A 113 10.67 17.59 22.27
CA CYS A 113 11.98 17.45 21.64
C CYS A 113 13.05 18.29 22.36
N PRO A 114 14.30 17.82 22.45
CA PRO A 114 15.39 18.62 22.98
C PRO A 114 15.49 19.99 22.27
N GLY A 115 15.49 21.06 23.06
CA GLY A 115 15.53 22.43 22.55
C GLY A 115 14.29 22.87 21.75
N ASP A 116 13.15 22.16 21.92
CA ASP A 116 11.87 22.43 21.26
C ASP A 116 11.92 22.40 19.72
N LYS A 117 12.85 21.62 19.16
CA LYS A 117 13.04 21.45 17.71
C LYS A 117 12.38 20.18 17.21
N ASP A 118 11.08 20.28 16.97
CA ASP A 118 10.24 19.18 16.51
C ASP A 118 10.02 19.21 14.98
N ASN A 119 10.16 18.06 14.36
CA ASN A 119 9.90 17.80 12.95
C ASN A 119 8.39 17.53 12.77
N ARG A 120 7.66 18.59 12.43
CA ARG A 120 6.22 18.55 12.20
C ARG A 120 5.88 17.91 10.85
N PHE A 121 5.61 16.62 10.84
CA PHE A 121 5.27 15.87 9.61
C PHE A 121 3.85 16.13 9.12
N ASP A 122 2.94 16.55 9.98
CA ASP A 122 1.62 17.08 9.61
C ASP A 122 1.76 18.31 8.70
N ARG A 123 2.69 19.22 9.02
CA ARG A 123 3.02 20.38 8.16
C ARG A 123 3.64 19.95 6.83
N GLY A 124 4.40 18.87 6.82
CA GLY A 124 4.93 18.26 5.60
C GLY A 124 3.86 17.73 4.65
N MET A 125 2.63 17.52 5.13
CA MET A 125 1.46 17.08 4.34
C MET A 125 0.50 18.22 3.98
N ALA A 126 0.83 19.48 4.33
CA ALA A 126 -0.02 20.63 4.07
C ALA A 126 -0.36 20.82 2.58
N TYR A 127 0.54 20.42 1.67
CA TYR A 127 0.31 20.51 0.23
C TYR A 127 -0.88 19.64 -0.20
N LEU A 128 -0.96 18.39 0.29
CA LEU A 128 -2.04 17.48 -0.03
C LEU A 128 -3.36 17.95 0.59
N ALA A 129 -3.31 18.40 1.85
CA ALA A 129 -4.48 18.95 2.53
C ALA A 129 -5.03 20.20 1.83
N THR A 130 -4.15 21.06 1.33
CA THR A 130 -4.53 22.27 0.59
C THR A 130 -5.11 21.92 -0.78
N ASP A 131 -4.50 20.98 -1.52
CA ASP A 131 -5.00 20.59 -2.83
C ASP A 131 -6.38 19.93 -2.74
N LEU A 132 -6.58 19.01 -1.79
CA LEU A 132 -7.89 18.41 -1.53
C LEU A 132 -8.93 19.47 -1.08
N ALA A 133 -8.52 20.48 -0.31
CA ALA A 133 -9.41 21.59 0.03
C ALA A 133 -9.82 22.40 -1.22
N LYS A 134 -8.93 22.63 -2.18
CA LYS A 134 -9.29 23.24 -3.48
C LYS A 134 -10.30 22.39 -4.26
N LYS A 135 -10.40 21.07 -3.98
CA LYS A 135 -11.38 20.15 -4.56
C LYS A 135 -12.67 20.01 -3.74
N GLY A 136 -12.87 20.83 -2.71
CA GLY A 136 -14.10 20.86 -1.92
C GLY A 136 -14.09 19.99 -0.67
N TYR A 137 -12.95 19.44 -0.25
CA TYR A 137 -12.86 18.61 0.96
C TYR A 137 -12.44 19.43 2.18
N ALA A 138 -12.90 19.05 3.37
CA ALA A 138 -12.28 19.48 4.62
C ALA A 138 -11.24 18.44 5.02
N VAL A 139 -10.00 18.85 5.32
CA VAL A 139 -8.91 17.91 5.66
C VAL A 139 -8.35 18.21 7.03
N VAL A 140 -8.33 17.20 7.89
CA VAL A 140 -7.67 17.24 9.20
C VAL A 140 -6.36 16.45 9.11
N VAL A 141 -5.26 17.09 9.48
CA VAL A 141 -3.92 16.49 9.51
C VAL A 141 -3.39 16.57 10.95
N PRO A 142 -3.70 15.59 11.82
CA PRO A 142 -3.18 15.58 13.18
C PRO A 142 -1.67 15.31 13.17
N ASP A 143 -0.95 15.97 14.07
CA ASP A 143 0.43 15.60 14.39
C ASP A 143 0.43 14.33 15.25
N VAL A 144 0.77 13.21 14.62
CA VAL A 144 0.85 11.89 15.24
C VAL A 144 2.30 11.48 15.53
N GLY A 145 3.27 12.37 15.29
CA GLY A 145 4.70 12.13 15.56
C GLY A 145 4.96 11.70 17.01
N PRO A 146 4.42 12.42 18.01
CA PRO A 146 4.56 12.06 19.42
C PRO A 146 3.99 10.67 19.78
N LEU A 147 3.07 10.12 18.98
CA LEU A 147 2.42 8.83 19.24
C LEU A 147 3.22 7.64 18.71
N PHE A 148 4.11 7.87 17.75
CA PHE A 148 4.87 6.83 17.08
C PHE A 148 6.33 6.76 17.53
N MET A 149 6.64 7.29 18.72
CA MET A 149 7.99 7.17 19.29
C MET A 149 8.41 5.70 19.47
N PRO A 150 7.61 4.83 20.14
CA PRO A 150 7.98 3.43 20.34
C PRO A 150 7.94 2.63 19.04
N ARG A 151 8.81 1.63 18.92
CA ARG A 151 8.74 0.66 17.80
C ARG A 151 7.56 -0.30 17.94
N SER A 152 7.27 -0.73 19.17
CA SER A 152 6.14 -1.60 19.48
C SER A 152 4.82 -0.83 19.35
N LEU A 153 3.80 -1.47 18.78
CA LEU A 153 2.47 -0.90 18.66
C LEU A 153 1.67 -0.90 19.97
N VAL A 154 2.10 -1.69 20.95
CA VAL A 154 1.31 -1.97 22.17
C VAL A 154 2.05 -1.64 23.47
N GLU A 155 3.37 -1.42 23.40
CA GLU A 155 4.19 -1.10 24.56
C GLU A 155 5.07 0.12 24.24
N PRO A 156 5.24 1.06 25.20
CA PRO A 156 4.68 1.05 26.56
C PRO A 156 3.17 1.43 26.63
N TYR A 157 2.56 1.79 25.51
CA TYR A 157 1.12 2.04 25.39
C TYR A 157 0.60 1.53 24.05
N ASP A 158 -0.72 1.34 23.96
CA ASP A 158 -1.39 0.99 22.71
C ASP A 158 -1.47 2.22 21.78
N GLN A 159 -0.73 2.17 20.66
CA GLN A 159 -0.68 3.25 19.68
C GLN A 159 -2.01 3.43 18.94
N VAL A 160 -2.86 2.41 18.83
CA VAL A 160 -4.20 2.52 18.24
C VAL A 160 -5.12 3.29 19.17
N GLU A 161 -5.08 2.96 20.46
CA GLU A 161 -5.86 3.67 21.48
C GLU A 161 -5.40 5.13 21.58
N ALA A 162 -4.08 5.36 21.63
CA ALA A 162 -3.50 6.69 21.68
C ALA A 162 -3.87 7.53 20.44
N TRP A 163 -3.77 6.94 19.24
CA TRP A 163 -4.21 7.60 18.00
C TRP A 163 -5.69 7.93 18.04
N THR A 164 -6.53 6.97 18.47
CA THR A 164 -7.98 7.16 18.58
C THR A 164 -8.33 8.30 19.55
N LYS A 165 -7.60 8.43 20.67
CA LYS A 165 -7.78 9.53 21.63
C LYS A 165 -7.38 10.89 21.04
N VAL A 166 -6.17 11.00 20.47
CA VAL A 166 -5.68 12.27 19.90
C VAL A 166 -6.55 12.74 18.74
N VAL A 167 -6.77 11.87 17.75
CA VAL A 167 -7.54 12.26 16.56
C VAL A 167 -9.03 12.38 16.89
N GLY A 168 -9.55 11.54 17.80
CA GLY A 168 -10.91 11.65 18.32
C GLY A 168 -11.18 13.01 18.97
N HIS A 169 -10.25 13.49 19.82
CA HIS A 169 -10.32 14.82 20.45
C HIS A 169 -10.25 15.95 19.41
N PHE A 170 -9.39 15.81 18.40
CA PHE A 170 -9.32 16.77 17.29
C PHE A 170 -10.68 16.85 16.57
N LEU A 171 -11.26 15.71 16.20
CA LEU A 171 -12.54 15.66 15.51
C LEU A 171 -13.73 16.10 16.37
N GLU A 172 -13.67 15.90 17.69
CA GLU A 172 -14.64 16.48 18.62
C GLU A 172 -14.62 18.01 18.56
N LYS A 173 -13.44 18.62 18.56
CA LYS A 173 -13.29 20.06 18.38
C LYS A 173 -13.81 20.54 17.03
N VAL A 174 -13.54 19.80 15.95
CA VAL A 174 -14.10 20.10 14.62
C VAL A 174 -15.63 20.08 14.66
N ARG A 175 -16.25 19.06 15.28
CA ARG A 175 -17.72 18.96 15.40
C ARG A 175 -18.32 20.07 16.24
N ALA A 176 -17.71 20.40 17.37
CA ALA A 176 -18.15 21.51 18.22
C ALA A 176 -18.08 22.85 17.47
N ALA A 177 -16.98 23.12 16.77
CA ALA A 177 -16.84 24.32 15.96
C ALA A 177 -17.82 24.36 14.77
N THR A 178 -18.13 23.19 14.19
CA THR A 178 -19.13 23.06 13.12
C THR A 178 -20.57 23.27 13.62
N SER A 179 -20.81 23.07 14.91
CA SER A 179 -22.09 23.41 15.56
C SER A 179 -22.17 24.89 15.96
N GLY A 180 -21.02 25.57 16.01
CA GLY A 180 -20.89 26.98 16.43
C GLY A 180 -20.42 27.18 17.87
N ASP A 181 -20.07 26.10 18.57
CA ASP A 181 -19.80 26.09 20.01
C ASP A 181 -18.31 26.24 20.35
N ASP A 182 -17.42 26.23 19.35
CA ASP A 182 -15.97 26.30 19.54
C ASP A 182 -15.32 27.20 18.46
N LYS A 183 -14.34 28.01 18.88
CA LYS A 183 -13.60 28.98 18.03
C LYS A 183 -12.11 28.65 17.87
N SER A 184 -11.69 27.46 18.31
CA SER A 184 -10.27 27.05 18.39
C SER A 184 -9.55 27.01 17.03
N PHE A 185 -10.28 27.06 15.92
CA PHE A 185 -9.70 27.02 14.57
C PHE A 185 -9.42 28.40 13.97
N GLY A 186 -9.74 29.49 14.66
CA GLY A 186 -9.52 30.86 14.18
C GLY A 186 -10.42 31.29 13.01
N ILE A 187 -11.36 30.44 12.61
CA ILE A 187 -12.31 30.64 11.51
C ILE A 187 -13.70 30.13 11.91
N ALA A 188 -14.75 30.65 11.27
CA ALA A 188 -16.12 30.19 11.48
C ALA A 188 -16.39 28.88 10.74
N LEU A 189 -16.73 27.81 11.47
CA LEU A 189 -16.96 26.48 10.91
C LEU A 189 -18.44 26.07 10.88
N LYS A 190 -19.36 26.91 11.36
CA LYS A 190 -20.78 26.56 11.48
C LYS A 190 -21.35 26.03 10.16
N GLY A 191 -21.75 24.76 10.12
CA GLY A 191 -22.30 24.08 8.94
C GLY A 191 -21.32 23.86 7.77
N ARG A 192 -20.01 24.06 7.97
CA ARG A 192 -19.01 24.03 6.89
C ARG A 192 -18.45 22.63 6.58
N ILE A 193 -18.60 21.67 7.50
CA ILE A 193 -17.95 20.35 7.42
C ILE A 193 -18.98 19.25 7.68
N ASP A 194 -19.09 18.29 6.77
CA ASP A 194 -19.77 17.02 7.05
C ASP A 194 -18.76 16.05 7.68
N SER A 195 -18.92 15.82 8.98
CA SER A 195 -18.04 14.98 9.78
C SER A 195 -18.67 13.64 10.16
N ALA A 196 -19.87 13.32 9.67
CA ALA A 196 -20.53 12.05 9.99
C ALA A 196 -19.77 10.85 9.39
N LYS A 197 -19.13 11.07 8.24
CA LYS A 197 -18.26 10.11 7.56
C LYS A 197 -16.95 10.78 7.18
N ALA A 198 -15.87 10.02 7.22
CA ALA A 198 -14.56 10.48 6.77
C ALA A 198 -13.88 9.46 5.87
N ALA A 199 -13.13 9.94 4.89
CA ALA A 199 -12.08 9.15 4.26
C ALA A 199 -10.81 9.20 5.12
N LEU A 200 -10.13 8.07 5.28
CA LEU A 200 -8.81 8.01 5.91
C LEU A 200 -7.74 7.91 4.84
N ILE A 201 -6.79 8.85 4.83
CA ILE A 201 -5.53 8.77 4.09
C ILE A 201 -4.41 8.55 5.09
N ALA A 202 -3.60 7.51 4.92
CA ALA A 202 -2.56 7.15 5.89
C ALA A 202 -1.21 6.83 5.24
N HIS A 203 -0.11 7.15 5.91
CA HIS A 203 1.25 6.87 5.44
C HIS A 203 2.00 5.97 6.43
N SER A 204 2.73 4.97 5.93
CA SER A 204 3.68 4.17 6.73
C SER A 204 2.98 3.48 7.93
N ARG A 205 3.49 3.72 9.14
CA ARG A 205 2.93 3.27 10.42
C ARG A 205 1.44 3.54 10.56
N SER A 206 0.93 4.69 10.12
CA SER A 206 -0.51 4.98 10.18
C SER A 206 -1.33 4.01 9.34
N GLY A 207 -0.80 3.53 8.20
CA GLY A 207 -1.45 2.55 7.35
C GLY A 207 -1.60 1.18 8.03
N GLN A 208 -0.64 0.81 8.88
CA GLN A 208 -0.71 -0.42 9.69
C GLN A 208 -1.88 -0.41 10.68
N LEU A 209 -2.25 0.77 11.18
CA LEU A 209 -3.34 0.94 12.14
C LEU A 209 -4.72 1.05 11.48
N ALA A 210 -4.77 1.30 10.17
CA ALA A 210 -6.00 1.67 9.46
C ALA A 210 -7.17 0.69 9.70
N GLY A 211 -6.92 -0.62 9.66
CA GLY A 211 -7.97 -1.62 9.89
C GLY A 211 -8.56 -1.53 11.31
N LYS A 212 -7.70 -1.35 12.31
CA LYS A 212 -8.14 -1.20 13.71
C LYS A 212 -8.86 0.14 13.94
N ILE A 213 -8.42 1.20 13.26
CA ILE A 213 -9.08 2.52 13.30
C ILE A 213 -10.50 2.43 12.72
N VAL A 214 -10.66 1.81 11.54
CA VAL A 214 -11.98 1.61 10.92
C VAL A 214 -12.92 0.87 11.89
N SER A 215 -12.43 -0.21 12.52
CA SER A 215 -13.22 -0.96 13.51
C SER A 215 -13.56 -0.13 14.76
N ALA A 216 -12.59 0.61 15.30
CA ALA A 216 -12.78 1.42 16.51
C ALA A 216 -13.83 2.52 16.32
N TRP A 217 -13.98 3.03 15.10
CA TRP A 217 -14.87 4.16 14.79
C TRP A 217 -16.16 3.74 14.06
N GLU A 218 -16.42 2.45 13.88
CA GLU A 218 -17.63 1.96 13.19
C GLU A 218 -18.93 2.51 13.81
N LYS A 219 -18.98 2.62 15.14
CA LYS A 219 -20.11 3.14 15.92
C LYS A 219 -19.88 4.56 16.44
N GLY A 220 -18.76 5.18 16.07
CA GLY A 220 -18.41 6.53 16.51
C GLY A 220 -19.21 7.63 15.79
N PRO A 221 -19.10 8.88 16.27
CA PRO A 221 -19.73 10.04 15.65
C PRO A 221 -19.17 10.37 14.26
N THR A 222 -17.96 9.90 13.94
CA THR A 222 -17.34 10.00 12.62
C THR A 222 -16.91 8.60 12.19
N ARG A 223 -17.58 8.04 11.18
CA ARG A 223 -17.26 6.70 10.66
C ARG A 223 -16.25 6.78 9.54
N ILE A 224 -15.27 5.88 9.50
CA ILE A 224 -14.36 5.79 8.35
C ILE A 224 -15.07 5.03 7.22
N SER A 225 -15.32 5.69 6.09
CA SER A 225 -16.04 5.12 4.95
C SER A 225 -15.15 4.58 3.84
N SER A 226 -13.87 4.93 3.85
CA SER A 226 -12.89 4.48 2.86
C SER A 226 -11.47 4.70 3.38
N VAL A 227 -10.53 3.88 2.92
CA VAL A 227 -9.12 3.97 3.31
C VAL A 227 -8.23 4.05 2.07
N MET A 228 -7.34 5.04 2.04
CA MET A 228 -6.21 5.08 1.14
C MET A 228 -4.93 5.07 1.96
N THR A 229 -3.93 4.27 1.57
CA THR A 229 -2.62 4.26 2.23
C THR A 229 -1.49 4.46 1.23
N TYR A 230 -0.48 5.22 1.62
CA TYR A 230 0.82 5.23 0.95
C TYR A 230 1.84 4.45 1.78
N ALA A 231 2.51 3.49 1.17
CA ALA A 231 3.54 2.66 1.77
C ALA A 231 3.20 2.14 3.19
N PRO A 232 2.07 1.45 3.41
CA PRO A 232 1.67 1.00 4.75
C PRO A 232 2.61 -0.08 5.32
N SER A 233 2.92 0.02 6.62
CA SER A 233 3.87 -0.88 7.30
C SER A 233 3.23 -2.17 7.85
N TYR A 234 2.66 -3.01 6.99
CA TYR A 234 2.00 -4.24 7.41
C TYR A 234 2.96 -5.35 7.87
N GLN A 235 2.56 -6.08 8.91
CA GLN A 235 3.20 -7.35 9.27
C GLN A 235 2.82 -8.41 8.24
N VAL A 236 3.82 -9.00 7.58
CA VAL A 236 3.65 -9.99 6.49
C VAL A 236 4.61 -11.17 6.57
N GLU A 237 5.67 -11.09 7.39
CA GLU A 237 6.74 -12.09 7.40
C GLU A 237 6.34 -13.39 8.11
N ASP A 238 5.61 -13.25 9.22
CA ASP A 238 5.07 -14.37 9.98
C ASP A 238 3.62 -14.60 9.55
N LYS A 239 3.36 -15.75 8.91
CA LYS A 239 2.06 -16.12 8.36
C LYS A 239 0.94 -16.17 9.41
N ASP A 240 1.29 -16.39 10.67
CA ASP A 240 0.35 -16.48 11.80
C ASP A 240 0.15 -15.13 12.49
N LYS A 241 0.97 -14.12 12.14
CA LYS A 241 0.91 -12.74 12.65
C LYS A 241 0.74 -11.70 11.56
N VAL A 242 0.20 -12.10 10.40
CA VAL A 242 -0.12 -11.15 9.32
C VAL A 242 -1.11 -10.13 9.85
N THR A 243 -0.88 -8.83 9.56
CA THR A 243 -1.80 -7.78 9.96
C THR A 243 -3.21 -8.10 9.44
N PRO A 244 -4.27 -8.07 10.28
CA PRO A 244 -5.62 -8.41 9.86
C PRO A 244 -6.09 -7.61 8.64
N MET A 245 -6.99 -8.20 7.85
CA MET A 245 -7.62 -7.49 6.74
C MET A 245 -8.40 -6.28 7.27
N ILE A 246 -8.35 -5.17 6.55
CA ILE A 246 -9.17 -3.99 6.86
C ILE A 246 -10.65 -4.37 6.76
N PRO A 247 -11.56 -3.82 7.59
CA PRO A 247 -13.00 -4.05 7.44
C PRO A 247 -13.51 -3.80 6.00
N ASP A 248 -14.71 -4.26 5.68
CA ASP A 248 -15.25 -4.24 4.31
C ASP A 248 -15.70 -2.83 3.85
N VAL A 249 -14.75 -1.91 3.82
CA VAL A 249 -14.79 -0.58 3.20
C VAL A 249 -13.88 -0.54 1.97
N PRO A 250 -14.11 0.36 1.01
CA PRO A 250 -13.18 0.56 -0.10
C PRO A 250 -11.76 0.85 0.41
N TYR A 251 -10.79 0.14 -0.17
CA TYR A 251 -9.39 0.24 0.21
C TYR A 251 -8.46 0.36 -1.02
N LEU A 252 -7.54 1.31 -0.96
CA LEU A 252 -6.46 1.50 -1.91
C LEU A 252 -5.12 1.66 -1.18
N ALA A 253 -4.12 0.84 -1.50
CA ALA A 253 -2.73 1.12 -1.17
C ALA A 253 -1.94 1.50 -2.41
N LEU A 254 -1.00 2.43 -2.24
CA LEU A 254 0.06 2.71 -3.19
C LEU A 254 1.40 2.48 -2.50
N LEU A 255 2.38 1.95 -3.23
CA LEU A 255 3.75 1.83 -2.76
C LEU A 255 4.72 1.93 -3.93
N GLY A 256 5.90 2.48 -3.65
CA GLY A 256 7.00 2.49 -4.60
C GLY A 256 7.77 1.17 -4.62
N ASP A 257 8.29 0.76 -5.77
CA ASP A 257 9.12 -0.45 -5.90
C ASP A 257 10.57 -0.24 -5.40
N LYS A 258 10.95 1.01 -5.15
CA LYS A 258 12.22 1.41 -4.53
C LYS A 258 12.08 1.80 -3.05
N ASP A 259 10.89 1.66 -2.45
CA ASP A 259 10.69 1.78 -0.98
C ASP A 259 11.63 0.81 -0.24
N LYS A 260 12.48 1.35 0.64
CA LYS A 260 13.44 0.57 1.45
C LYS A 260 13.06 0.46 2.93
N ASP A 261 12.03 1.18 3.38
CA ASP A 261 11.58 1.09 4.77
C ASP A 261 10.61 -0.09 4.95
N VAL A 262 9.64 -0.23 4.03
CA VAL A 262 8.60 -1.28 4.09
C VAL A 262 8.38 -1.95 2.74
N PRO A 263 9.44 -2.51 2.13
CA PRO A 263 9.43 -3.00 0.76
C PRO A 263 8.32 -4.04 0.53
N TYR A 264 7.46 -3.79 -0.46
CA TYR A 264 6.41 -4.71 -0.91
C TYR A 264 5.37 -5.15 0.15
N GLN A 265 5.35 -4.54 1.34
CA GLN A 265 4.50 -5.02 2.44
C GLN A 265 3.00 -4.98 2.09
N ALA A 266 2.52 -3.96 1.40
CA ALA A 266 1.12 -3.90 0.97
C ALA A 266 0.74 -5.02 -0.02
N VAL A 267 1.63 -5.36 -0.95
CA VAL A 267 1.40 -6.44 -1.94
C VAL A 267 1.34 -7.78 -1.22
N ASN A 268 2.29 -8.05 -0.34
CA ASN A 268 2.34 -9.29 0.43
C ASN A 268 1.15 -9.41 1.38
N TRP A 269 0.81 -8.33 2.08
CA TRP A 269 -0.35 -8.28 2.97
C TRP A 269 -1.64 -8.62 2.22
N LEU A 270 -1.92 -7.95 1.10
CA LEU A 270 -3.12 -8.26 0.33
C LEU A 270 -3.06 -9.69 -0.24
N GLY A 271 -1.88 -10.17 -0.66
CA GLY A 271 -1.63 -11.53 -1.12
C GLY A 271 -2.02 -12.63 -0.12
N HIS A 272 -1.82 -12.39 1.18
CA HIS A 272 -2.29 -13.27 2.25
C HIS A 272 -3.82 -13.28 2.38
N HIS A 273 -4.49 -12.18 2.02
CA HIS A 273 -5.93 -11.97 2.24
C HIS A 273 -6.80 -12.21 0.99
N LEU A 274 -6.23 -12.54 -0.17
CA LEU A 274 -6.98 -12.77 -1.42
C LEU A 274 -8.08 -13.84 -1.31
N GLY A 275 -7.90 -14.85 -0.45
CA GLY A 275 -8.90 -15.89 -0.22
C GLY A 275 -10.13 -15.43 0.58
N SER A 276 -10.08 -14.25 1.19
CA SER A 276 -11.19 -13.71 1.99
C SER A 276 -12.38 -13.29 1.11
N THR A 277 -13.56 -13.12 1.73
CA THR A 277 -14.75 -12.59 1.04
C THR A 277 -14.86 -11.08 1.30
N ARG A 278 -15.21 -10.32 0.26
CA ARG A 278 -15.39 -8.86 0.33
C ARG A 278 -16.43 -8.39 -0.68
N SER A 279 -17.18 -7.36 -0.30
CA SER A 279 -18.07 -6.62 -1.20
C SER A 279 -17.43 -5.34 -1.72
N GLN A 280 -16.48 -4.76 -0.98
CA GLN A 280 -15.79 -3.53 -1.35
C GLN A 280 -14.42 -3.81 -1.98
N PRO A 281 -13.94 -2.95 -2.90
CA PRO A 281 -12.65 -3.13 -3.53
C PRO A 281 -11.51 -3.02 -2.51
N ALA A 282 -10.49 -3.86 -2.70
CA ALA A 282 -9.19 -3.73 -2.05
C ALA A 282 -8.10 -3.85 -3.12
N LEU A 283 -7.37 -2.77 -3.33
CA LEU A 283 -6.40 -2.60 -4.41
C LEU A 283 -5.04 -2.21 -3.83
N VAL A 284 -3.96 -2.69 -4.46
CA VAL A 284 -2.59 -2.25 -4.21
C VAL A 284 -1.96 -1.88 -5.55
N GLY A 285 -1.50 -0.64 -5.71
CA GLY A 285 -0.76 -0.17 -6.88
C GLY A 285 0.74 -0.06 -6.60
N LEU A 286 1.55 -0.85 -7.29
CA LEU A 286 3.02 -0.81 -7.24
C LEU A 286 3.56 0.15 -8.31
N LEU A 287 4.35 1.13 -7.88
CA LEU A 287 4.77 2.27 -8.69
C LEU A 287 6.30 2.27 -8.90
N PRO A 288 6.79 2.15 -10.15
CA PRO A 288 8.23 2.13 -10.43
C PRO A 288 8.96 3.42 -10.03
N GLY A 289 10.10 3.29 -9.34
CA GLY A 289 11.03 4.37 -8.99
C GLY A 289 10.66 5.18 -7.74
N TYR A 290 9.40 5.11 -7.28
CA TYR A 290 8.96 5.83 -6.09
C TYR A 290 9.53 5.20 -4.79
N GLY A 291 9.71 6.02 -3.76
CA GLY A 291 10.26 5.65 -2.45
C GLY A 291 9.28 5.87 -1.30
N HIS A 292 9.75 5.66 -0.08
CA HIS A 292 8.93 5.78 1.13
C HIS A 292 8.68 7.22 1.57
N ASN A 293 9.73 8.06 1.59
CA ASN A 293 9.74 9.27 2.41
C ASN A 293 9.32 10.55 1.66
N TYR A 294 9.60 10.65 0.37
CA TYR A 294 9.49 11.90 -0.39
C TYR A 294 8.07 12.42 -0.59
N VAL A 295 7.05 11.66 -0.21
CA VAL A 295 5.66 12.16 -0.11
C VAL A 295 5.44 13.13 1.05
N ASN A 296 6.38 13.24 2.00
CA ASN A 296 6.30 14.20 3.09
C ASN A 296 7.35 15.32 2.91
N ARG A 297 6.89 16.56 2.80
CA ARG A 297 7.77 17.70 2.51
C ARG A 297 8.79 17.98 3.61
N THR A 298 8.48 17.65 4.87
CA THR A 298 9.44 17.79 5.99
C THR A 298 10.62 16.85 5.80
N LEU A 299 10.39 15.64 5.28
CA LEU A 299 11.45 14.66 5.00
C LEU A 299 12.23 14.97 3.74
N SER A 300 11.55 15.34 2.66
CA SER A 300 12.24 15.68 1.40
C SER A 300 13.08 16.95 1.53
N ALA A 301 12.62 17.96 2.27
CA ALA A 301 13.42 19.15 2.57
C ALA A 301 14.67 18.83 3.41
N ALA A 302 14.62 17.78 4.23
CA ALA A 302 15.76 17.27 4.99
C ALA A 302 16.66 16.31 4.16
N GLY A 303 16.35 16.08 2.88
CA GLY A 303 17.08 15.13 2.03
C GLY A 303 16.98 13.67 2.48
N THR A 304 15.93 13.31 3.23
CA THR A 304 15.74 11.96 3.76
C THR A 304 15.10 11.05 2.70
N ASP A 305 15.90 10.63 1.73
CA ASP A 305 15.51 9.64 0.71
C ASP A 305 15.90 8.23 1.17
N ASP A 306 14.95 7.30 1.19
CA ASP A 306 15.22 5.90 1.54
C ASP A 306 15.77 5.09 0.36
N ARG A 307 15.75 5.62 -0.86
CA ARG A 307 16.16 4.89 -2.06
C ARG A 307 17.70 4.90 -2.23
N THR A 308 18.30 3.75 -2.47
CA THR A 308 19.77 3.55 -2.45
C THR A 308 20.45 3.45 -3.83
N ALA A 309 19.74 3.74 -4.92
CA ALA A 309 20.27 3.67 -6.29
C ALA A 309 19.45 4.56 -7.23
N CYS A 310 19.36 5.86 -6.88
CA CYS A 310 18.54 6.83 -7.59
C CYS A 310 19.34 7.88 -8.35
N ASP A 311 20.61 7.58 -8.62
CA ASP A 311 21.59 8.53 -9.17
C ASP A 311 21.15 9.11 -10.52
N LYS A 312 20.27 8.43 -11.28
CA LYS A 312 19.56 8.96 -12.45
C LYS A 312 18.18 8.31 -12.65
N GLY A 313 17.14 9.13 -12.87
CA GLY A 313 15.84 8.69 -13.41
C GLY A 313 14.75 8.33 -12.40
N CYS A 314 15.05 8.35 -11.10
CA CYS A 314 14.02 8.23 -10.07
C CYS A 314 13.16 9.51 -9.98
N PRO A 315 11.85 9.39 -9.70
CA PRO A 315 11.00 10.53 -9.38
C PRO A 315 11.55 11.36 -8.22
N ASP A 316 11.51 12.69 -8.34
CA ASP A 316 11.92 13.62 -7.27
C ASP A 316 10.78 13.87 -6.26
N ALA A 317 10.99 14.73 -5.27
CA ALA A 317 9.97 15.06 -4.28
C ALA A 317 8.70 15.65 -4.91
N THR A 318 8.84 16.53 -5.90
CA THR A 318 7.70 17.11 -6.63
C THR A 318 6.86 16.04 -7.30
N ALA A 319 7.48 15.04 -7.92
CA ALA A 319 6.79 13.92 -8.53
C ALA A 319 6.07 13.05 -7.49
N HIS A 320 6.64 12.84 -6.29
CA HIS A 320 5.98 12.12 -5.20
C HIS A 320 4.73 12.86 -4.70
N GLU A 321 4.84 14.17 -4.50
CA GLU A 321 3.71 15.00 -4.08
C GLU A 321 2.60 14.99 -5.15
N LYS A 322 2.96 15.15 -6.43
CA LYS A 322 2.02 15.09 -7.54
C LYS A 322 1.31 13.73 -7.61
N LEU A 323 2.05 12.63 -7.51
CA LEU A 323 1.48 11.28 -7.46
C LEU A 323 0.43 11.19 -6.35
N LEU A 324 0.76 11.62 -5.12
CA LEU A 324 -0.13 11.45 -3.98
C LEU A 324 -1.39 12.32 -4.11
N VAL A 325 -1.24 13.55 -4.60
CA VAL A 325 -2.37 14.46 -4.90
C VAL A 325 -3.29 13.87 -5.97
N ASP A 326 -2.73 13.46 -7.10
CA ASP A 326 -3.50 12.92 -8.22
C ASP A 326 -4.24 11.64 -7.78
N ALA A 327 -3.55 10.73 -7.08
CA ALA A 327 -4.14 9.50 -6.60
C ALA A 327 -5.24 9.72 -5.56
N ALA A 328 -5.02 10.60 -4.57
CA ALA A 328 -6.02 10.90 -3.54
C ALA A 328 -7.27 11.56 -4.16
N THR A 329 -7.07 12.50 -5.07
CA THR A 329 -8.17 13.15 -5.80
C THR A 329 -8.98 12.13 -6.59
N ARG A 330 -8.30 11.27 -7.36
CA ARG A 330 -8.96 10.21 -8.15
C ARG A 330 -9.71 9.22 -7.25
N TRP A 331 -9.11 8.79 -6.15
CA TRP A 331 -9.74 7.90 -5.18
C TRP A 331 -11.03 8.49 -4.59
N LEU A 332 -10.97 9.72 -4.09
CA LEU A 332 -12.11 10.39 -3.46
C LEU A 332 -13.21 10.73 -4.48
N THR A 333 -12.83 11.11 -5.70
CA THR A 333 -13.77 11.36 -6.81
C THR A 333 -14.48 10.07 -7.21
N SER A 334 -13.73 8.98 -7.36
CA SER A 334 -14.26 7.65 -7.70
C SER A 334 -15.30 7.14 -6.70
N LEU A 335 -15.08 7.40 -5.41
CA LEU A 335 -16.02 7.05 -4.34
C LEU A 335 -17.35 7.81 -4.43
N ARG A 336 -17.29 9.08 -4.84
CA ARG A 336 -18.45 9.97 -4.95
C ARG A 336 -19.25 9.68 -6.22
N GLU A 337 -18.58 9.61 -7.36
CA GLU A 337 -19.22 9.66 -8.68
C GLU A 337 -19.64 8.26 -9.19
N LYS A 338 -18.99 7.19 -8.73
CA LYS A 338 -19.30 5.78 -9.05
C LYS A 338 -19.39 5.42 -10.55
N ALA A 339 -19.07 6.34 -11.45
CA ALA A 339 -19.03 6.17 -12.89
C ALA A 339 -17.69 6.76 -13.39
N ASP A 340 -16.99 6.04 -14.24
CA ASP A 340 -15.75 6.47 -14.93
C ASP A 340 -14.50 6.69 -14.06
N ALA A 341 -14.45 6.02 -12.91
CA ALA A 341 -13.29 5.99 -12.04
C ALA A 341 -12.07 5.32 -12.71
N GLU A 342 -10.96 6.05 -12.86
CA GLU A 342 -9.64 5.45 -13.18
C GLU A 342 -9.22 4.39 -12.14
N ILE A 343 -9.78 4.44 -10.93
CA ILE A 343 -9.60 3.38 -9.94
C ILE A 343 -10.63 2.26 -10.21
N PRO A 344 -10.19 1.00 -10.41
CA PRO A 344 -11.09 -0.09 -10.78
C PRO A 344 -11.87 -0.66 -9.58
N PHE A 345 -12.98 -0.01 -9.24
CA PHE A 345 -13.84 -0.40 -8.10
C PHE A 345 -14.60 -1.72 -8.30
N ALA A 346 -14.99 -2.03 -9.54
CA ALA A 346 -15.75 -3.24 -9.83
C ALA A 346 -14.81 -4.44 -10.03
N ALA A 347 -15.24 -5.61 -9.55
CA ALA A 347 -14.52 -6.87 -9.77
C ALA A 347 -14.34 -7.22 -11.26
N THR A 348 -15.20 -6.67 -12.12
CA THR A 348 -15.19 -6.87 -13.58
C THR A 348 -14.53 -5.71 -14.33
N ALA A 349 -14.13 -4.63 -13.66
CA ALA A 349 -13.39 -3.55 -14.31
C ALA A 349 -11.97 -4.02 -14.65
N GLY A 350 -11.52 -3.71 -15.87
CA GLY A 350 -10.13 -3.85 -16.26
C GLY A 350 -9.22 -3.04 -15.34
N LEU A 351 -8.01 -3.54 -15.10
CA LEU A 351 -7.01 -2.82 -14.30
C LEU A 351 -6.19 -1.94 -15.25
N PRO A 352 -6.13 -0.62 -15.05
CA PRO A 352 -5.39 0.25 -15.96
C PRO A 352 -3.89 0.05 -15.82
N GLU A 353 -3.14 0.15 -16.91
CA GLU A 353 -1.67 0.02 -16.89
C GLU A 353 -0.98 1.26 -16.32
N LYS A 354 -1.72 2.36 -16.15
CA LYS A 354 -1.25 3.63 -15.59
C LYS A 354 -2.20 4.19 -14.54
N LEU A 355 -1.65 4.95 -13.60
CA LEU A 355 -2.38 5.83 -12.68
C LEU A 355 -1.98 7.26 -13.04
N GLY A 356 -2.86 7.99 -13.74
CA GLY A 356 -2.44 9.17 -14.51
C GLY A 356 -1.38 8.78 -15.55
N ASP A 357 -0.23 9.45 -15.51
CA ASP A 357 0.89 9.18 -16.44
C ASP A 357 1.88 8.13 -15.92
N ILE A 358 1.67 7.61 -14.72
CA ILE A 358 2.63 6.75 -14.02
C ILE A 358 2.28 5.30 -14.28
N PRO A 359 3.21 4.47 -14.81
CA PRO A 359 3.00 3.03 -14.91
C PRO A 359 2.70 2.41 -13.56
N VAL A 360 1.74 1.48 -13.51
CA VAL A 360 1.34 0.82 -12.26
C VAL A 360 1.12 -0.67 -12.49
N SER A 361 1.58 -1.49 -11.55
CA SER A 361 1.18 -2.88 -11.45
C SER A 361 0.17 -3.03 -10.33
N TRP A 362 -1.02 -3.54 -10.65
CA TRP A 362 -2.10 -3.69 -9.68
C TRP A 362 -2.11 -5.10 -9.09
N LEU A 363 -2.24 -5.21 -7.78
CA LEU A 363 -2.77 -6.39 -7.10
C LEU A 363 -4.19 -6.05 -6.61
N ALA A 364 -5.17 -6.86 -6.98
CA ALA A 364 -6.57 -6.50 -6.78
C ALA A 364 -7.39 -7.68 -6.24
N HIS A 365 -8.00 -7.49 -5.06
CA HIS A 365 -8.94 -8.45 -4.50
C HIS A 365 -10.24 -8.47 -5.30
N THR A 366 -10.73 -9.66 -5.67
CA THR A 366 -12.00 -9.82 -6.38
C THR A 366 -13.18 -9.60 -5.43
N ASN A 367 -13.80 -8.43 -5.49
CA ASN A 367 -14.89 -7.98 -4.61
C ASN A 367 -16.27 -8.23 -5.25
N SER A 368 -16.65 -9.50 -5.42
CA SER A 368 -17.94 -9.86 -6.00
C SER A 368 -18.58 -11.03 -5.27
N PRO A 369 -19.89 -10.96 -4.96
CA PRO A 369 -20.62 -12.13 -4.47
C PRO A 369 -20.72 -13.25 -5.53
N GLN A 370 -20.52 -12.91 -6.81
CA GLN A 370 -20.53 -13.88 -7.93
C GLN A 370 -19.15 -14.46 -8.24
N ARG A 371 -18.16 -14.18 -7.40
CA ARG A 371 -16.82 -14.77 -7.46
C ARG A 371 -16.88 -16.25 -7.12
N LYS A 372 -16.19 -17.07 -7.92
CA LYS A 372 -15.87 -18.46 -7.65
C LYS A 372 -14.36 -18.63 -7.74
N ILE A 373 -13.74 -19.04 -6.64
CA ILE A 373 -12.31 -19.35 -6.58
C ILE A 373 -12.15 -20.77 -7.11
N ILE A 374 -11.47 -20.94 -8.25
CA ILE A 374 -11.23 -22.27 -8.82
C ILE A 374 -9.85 -22.81 -8.46
N PHE A 375 -8.92 -21.92 -8.09
CA PHE A 375 -7.61 -22.26 -7.57
C PHE A 375 -7.18 -21.23 -6.53
N ASP A 376 -6.72 -21.71 -5.37
CA ASP A 376 -6.12 -20.91 -4.29
C ASP A 376 -4.91 -21.68 -3.73
N ALA A 377 -3.71 -21.11 -3.92
CA ALA A 377 -2.49 -21.72 -3.42
C ALA A 377 -2.50 -21.88 -1.89
N THR A 378 -3.13 -20.96 -1.15
CA THR A 378 -3.18 -21.03 0.33
C THR A 378 -4.16 -22.06 0.90
N GLY A 379 -5.06 -22.59 0.08
CA GLY A 379 -6.13 -23.48 0.55
C GLY A 379 -7.09 -22.86 1.57
N ARG A 380 -7.04 -21.53 1.77
CA ARG A 380 -7.93 -20.79 2.68
C ARG A 380 -9.36 -20.74 2.16
N ALA A 381 -9.52 -20.76 0.83
CA ALA A 381 -10.78 -21.05 0.19
C ALA A 381 -10.79 -22.49 -0.33
N SER A 382 -11.93 -23.17 -0.20
CA SER A 382 -12.19 -24.42 -0.92
C SER A 382 -12.29 -24.10 -2.41
N GLY A 383 -11.14 -24.10 -3.09
CA GLY A 383 -11.09 -23.99 -4.55
C GLY A 383 -12.04 -25.01 -5.15
N GLN A 384 -12.91 -24.57 -6.06
CA GLN A 384 -13.91 -25.44 -6.69
C GLN A 384 -13.32 -26.26 -7.85
N GLY A 385 -12.02 -26.14 -8.10
CA GLY A 385 -11.35 -26.77 -9.23
C GLY A 385 -10.44 -27.93 -8.81
N GLU A 386 -10.43 -28.98 -9.62
CA GLU A 386 -9.50 -30.10 -9.50
C GLU A 386 -8.22 -29.81 -10.28
N HIS A 387 -7.06 -30.02 -9.66
CA HIS A 387 -5.75 -29.76 -10.26
C HIS A 387 -4.65 -30.62 -9.65
N GLN A 388 -3.52 -30.75 -10.35
CA GLN A 388 -2.30 -31.41 -9.85
C GLN A 388 -1.15 -30.43 -9.59
N LEU A 389 -1.45 -29.13 -9.49
CA LEU A 389 -0.45 -28.10 -9.23
C LEU A 389 0.26 -28.33 -7.89
N LYS A 390 1.58 -28.46 -7.94
CA LYS A 390 2.43 -28.54 -6.75
C LYS A 390 2.59 -27.15 -6.14
N LYS A 391 2.24 -27.04 -4.87
CA LYS A 391 2.35 -25.82 -4.08
C LYS A 391 3.72 -25.73 -3.41
N CYS A 392 4.17 -24.51 -3.17
CA CYS A 392 5.34 -24.18 -2.36
C CYS A 392 5.15 -22.80 -1.73
N THR A 393 6.00 -22.47 -0.75
CA THR A 393 5.94 -21.22 0.00
C THR A 393 7.22 -20.42 -0.21
N PHE A 394 7.08 -19.14 -0.57
CA PHE A 394 8.18 -18.20 -0.46
C PHE A 394 8.21 -17.62 0.96
N TYR A 395 9.35 -17.79 1.63
CA TYR A 395 9.60 -17.28 2.96
C TYR A 395 10.45 -16.01 2.88
N HIS A 396 10.42 -15.20 3.94
CA HIS A 396 11.32 -14.05 4.04
C HIS A 396 12.79 -14.53 3.86
N PRO A 397 13.62 -13.87 3.04
CA PRO A 397 15.00 -14.31 2.77
C PRO A 397 15.89 -14.39 4.02
N GLN A 398 15.55 -13.61 5.06
CA GLN A 398 16.27 -13.64 6.33
C GLN A 398 15.74 -14.71 7.30
N ASN A 399 14.71 -15.49 6.96
CA ASN A 399 14.28 -16.61 7.78
C ASN A 399 15.30 -17.76 7.64
N PRO A 400 16.07 -18.09 8.71
CA PRO A 400 17.11 -19.10 8.66
C PRO A 400 16.56 -20.54 8.70
N GLU A 401 15.26 -20.70 8.99
CA GLU A 401 14.63 -22.01 9.11
C GLU A 401 14.54 -22.71 7.76
N LYS A 402 14.80 -24.02 7.79
CA LYS A 402 14.64 -24.91 6.64
C LYS A 402 13.19 -25.36 6.57
N HIS A 403 12.54 -25.03 5.46
CA HIS A 403 11.14 -25.37 5.22
C HIS A 403 11.05 -26.38 4.06
N PRO A 404 10.45 -27.57 4.26
CA PRO A 404 10.37 -28.59 3.21
C PRO A 404 9.44 -28.19 2.06
N ASP A 405 8.54 -27.24 2.29
CA ASP A 405 7.64 -26.66 1.30
C ASP A 405 8.20 -25.39 0.64
N ARG A 406 9.45 -25.01 0.91
CA ARG A 406 10.07 -23.81 0.33
C ARG A 406 10.08 -23.89 -1.20
N CYS A 407 9.64 -22.82 -1.84
CA CYS A 407 9.82 -22.66 -3.29
C CYS A 407 11.31 -22.65 -3.64
N PRO A 408 11.74 -23.32 -4.71
CA PRO A 408 13.06 -23.03 -5.26
C PRO A 408 13.22 -21.52 -5.50
N GLU A 409 14.44 -21.01 -5.38
CA GLU A 409 14.74 -19.63 -5.77
C GLU A 409 15.05 -19.60 -7.28
N PRO A 410 14.72 -18.53 -8.01
CA PRO A 410 15.18 -18.38 -9.38
C PRO A 410 16.72 -18.19 -9.43
N GLU A 411 17.34 -18.53 -10.55
CA GLU A 411 18.78 -18.30 -10.76
C GLU A 411 19.11 -16.80 -10.76
N ASP A 412 18.28 -16.01 -11.48
CA ASP A 412 18.36 -14.57 -11.59
C ASP A 412 17.02 -13.91 -11.23
N GLY A 413 17.07 -12.68 -10.74
CA GLY A 413 15.88 -11.96 -10.24
C GLY A 413 15.59 -12.23 -8.76
N VAL A 414 14.68 -11.43 -8.19
CA VAL A 414 14.23 -11.57 -6.80
C VAL A 414 12.70 -11.66 -6.76
N VAL A 415 12.18 -12.77 -6.26
CA VAL A 415 10.75 -12.91 -6.01
C VAL A 415 10.41 -12.23 -4.68
N ARG A 416 9.51 -11.25 -4.74
CA ARG A 416 9.05 -10.42 -3.61
C ARG A 416 7.70 -10.88 -3.06
N VAL A 417 7.27 -12.09 -3.43
CA VAL A 417 6.05 -12.72 -2.94
C VAL A 417 6.35 -13.44 -1.64
N PHE A 418 5.57 -13.18 -0.59
CA PHE A 418 5.59 -13.99 0.64
C PHE A 418 4.31 -14.81 0.75
N GLY A 419 4.46 -16.09 1.05
CA GLY A 419 3.35 -17.05 1.17
C GLY A 419 3.28 -18.09 0.06
N GLU A 420 2.19 -18.85 0.09
CA GLU A 420 1.99 -20.02 -0.77
C GLU A 420 1.64 -19.63 -2.22
N VAL A 421 2.28 -20.31 -3.16
CA VAL A 421 2.05 -20.22 -4.61
C VAL A 421 2.12 -21.61 -5.24
N ALA A 422 1.70 -21.74 -6.49
CA ALA A 422 2.08 -22.86 -7.35
C ALA A 422 3.03 -22.35 -8.44
N GLN A 423 4.15 -23.04 -8.63
CA GLN A 423 5.05 -22.75 -9.74
C GLN A 423 4.52 -23.44 -10.99
N VAL A 424 4.31 -22.66 -12.04
CA VAL A 424 3.80 -23.17 -13.31
C VAL A 424 4.81 -22.85 -14.40
N LYS A 425 5.43 -23.91 -14.93
CA LYS A 425 6.22 -23.82 -16.16
C LYS A 425 5.25 -23.77 -17.34
N LEU A 426 5.38 -22.72 -18.14
CA LEU A 426 4.55 -22.44 -19.30
C LEU A 426 5.33 -22.78 -20.56
N THR A 427 4.72 -23.55 -21.45
CA THR A 427 5.13 -23.78 -22.85
C THR A 427 3.86 -23.83 -23.71
N ALA A 428 3.99 -23.98 -25.03
CA ALA A 428 2.83 -24.15 -25.90
C ALA A 428 1.92 -25.34 -25.51
N ASP A 429 2.50 -26.41 -24.95
CA ASP A 429 1.81 -27.67 -24.67
C ASP A 429 1.79 -28.05 -23.18
N THR A 430 2.60 -27.40 -22.35
CA THR A 430 2.72 -27.66 -20.91
C THR A 430 2.35 -26.40 -20.13
N GLY A 431 1.62 -26.59 -19.03
CA GLY A 431 1.18 -25.49 -18.19
C GLY A 431 0.34 -25.94 -17.02
N ALA A 432 -0.59 -25.10 -16.61
CA ALA A 432 -1.60 -25.47 -15.60
C ALA A 432 -2.90 -25.89 -16.27
N SER A 433 -3.58 -26.88 -15.69
CA SER A 433 -4.92 -27.30 -16.09
C SER A 433 -5.77 -27.47 -14.84
N ILE A 434 -6.88 -26.76 -14.77
CA ILE A 434 -7.83 -26.77 -13.66
C ILE A 434 -9.22 -27.13 -14.22
N THR A 435 -9.75 -28.28 -13.82
CA THR A 435 -11.14 -28.66 -14.13
C THR A 435 -12.07 -27.99 -13.14
N THR A 436 -13.22 -27.45 -13.57
CA THR A 436 -14.16 -26.75 -12.70
C THR A 436 -15.60 -26.86 -13.22
N LYS A 437 -16.56 -26.21 -12.57
CA LYS A 437 -17.95 -26.10 -13.04
C LYS A 437 -18.56 -24.79 -12.57
N VAL A 438 -18.21 -23.70 -13.25
CA VAL A 438 -18.70 -22.34 -12.92
C VAL A 438 -19.63 -21.85 -14.03
N ALA A 439 -20.93 -21.75 -13.70
CA ALA A 439 -21.96 -21.30 -14.62
C ALA A 439 -21.93 -19.79 -14.84
N ARG A 440 -22.44 -19.34 -16.00
CA ARG A 440 -22.70 -17.92 -16.31
C ARG A 440 -21.47 -17.02 -16.19
N THR A 441 -20.28 -17.55 -16.47
CA THR A 441 -19.01 -16.83 -16.27
C THR A 441 -18.87 -15.68 -17.27
N SER A 442 -18.41 -14.52 -16.83
CA SER A 442 -18.17 -13.35 -17.69
C SER A 442 -16.74 -12.82 -17.66
N HIS A 443 -16.02 -13.04 -16.56
CA HIS A 443 -14.66 -12.56 -16.39
C HIS A 443 -13.80 -13.61 -15.69
N ILE A 444 -12.50 -13.51 -15.92
CA ILE A 444 -11.47 -14.23 -15.17
C ILE A 444 -10.54 -13.22 -14.53
N ALA A 445 -10.12 -13.51 -13.29
CA ALA A 445 -9.02 -12.82 -12.63
C ALA A 445 -7.92 -13.81 -12.29
N LEU A 446 -6.69 -13.50 -12.72
CA LEU A 446 -5.49 -14.26 -12.40
C LEU A 446 -4.64 -13.45 -11.44
N THR A 447 -4.19 -14.04 -10.34
CA THR A 447 -3.17 -13.42 -9.49
C THR A 447 -1.88 -14.23 -9.55
N LEU A 448 -0.81 -13.59 -10.01
CA LEU A 448 0.45 -14.24 -10.32
C LEU A 448 1.63 -13.26 -10.27
N ALA A 449 2.84 -13.78 -10.37
CA ALA A 449 4.06 -13.02 -10.63
C ALA A 449 4.98 -13.82 -11.58
N PRO A 450 5.88 -13.16 -12.35
CA PRO A 450 6.98 -13.85 -13.00
C PRO A 450 7.89 -14.52 -11.96
N TYR A 451 8.45 -15.66 -12.31
CA TYR A 451 9.32 -16.45 -11.45
C TYR A 451 10.80 -16.12 -11.73
N GLY A 452 11.19 -14.86 -11.57
CA GLY A 452 12.57 -14.41 -11.82
C GLY A 452 12.82 -13.83 -13.21
N ASP A 453 14.09 -13.48 -13.44
CA ASP A 453 14.55 -12.90 -14.69
C ASP A 453 14.52 -13.93 -15.81
N ARG A 454 14.28 -13.45 -17.04
CA ARG A 454 14.30 -14.33 -18.21
C ARG A 454 15.73 -14.56 -18.70
N ALA A 455 16.18 -15.81 -18.68
CA ALA A 455 17.49 -16.22 -19.22
C ALA A 455 17.65 -15.85 -20.72
N ASP A 456 16.57 -15.85 -21.49
CA ASP A 456 16.55 -15.47 -22.91
C ASP A 456 16.44 -13.93 -23.14
N LYS A 457 16.46 -13.14 -22.06
CA LYS A 457 16.39 -11.67 -22.08
C LYS A 457 15.16 -11.09 -22.80
N LYS A 458 14.09 -11.88 -22.98
CA LYS A 458 12.84 -11.36 -23.52
C LYS A 458 12.15 -10.40 -22.54
N LYS A 459 11.24 -9.61 -23.07
CA LYS A 459 10.52 -8.55 -22.35
C LYS A 459 9.61 -9.05 -21.23
N GLY A 460 9.23 -10.32 -21.19
CA GLY A 460 8.39 -10.89 -20.14
C GLY A 460 7.89 -12.28 -20.47
N THR A 461 6.98 -12.80 -19.65
CA THR A 461 6.45 -14.17 -19.78
C THR A 461 5.08 -14.14 -20.49
N PRO A 462 5.00 -14.53 -21.78
CA PRO A 462 3.72 -14.57 -22.47
C PRO A 462 2.80 -15.63 -21.85
N LEU A 463 1.51 -15.33 -21.78
CA LEU A 463 0.52 -16.19 -21.14
C LEU A 463 -0.73 -16.28 -22.02
N THR A 464 -1.16 -17.50 -22.30
CA THR A 464 -2.45 -17.80 -22.91
C THR A 464 -3.34 -18.48 -21.88
N VAL A 465 -4.53 -17.93 -21.68
CA VAL A 465 -5.60 -18.58 -20.90
C VAL A 465 -6.54 -19.25 -21.87
N ARG A 466 -6.59 -20.58 -21.86
CA ARG A 466 -7.55 -21.35 -22.64
C ARG A 466 -8.69 -21.82 -21.74
N LEU A 467 -9.91 -21.58 -22.18
CA LEU A 467 -11.15 -21.90 -21.47
C LEU A 467 -11.90 -22.96 -22.28
N THR A 468 -12.34 -24.02 -21.62
CA THR A 468 -13.29 -24.98 -22.20
C THR A 468 -14.63 -24.80 -21.50
N THR A 469 -15.69 -24.72 -22.29
CA THR A 469 -17.06 -24.62 -21.78
C THR A 469 -17.77 -25.97 -21.83
N GLN A 470 -18.95 -26.06 -21.21
CA GLN A 470 -19.70 -27.31 -21.07
C GLN A 470 -20.10 -27.95 -22.42
N ASP A 471 -20.26 -27.18 -23.49
CA ASP A 471 -20.54 -27.71 -24.84
C ASP A 471 -19.28 -28.20 -25.58
N GLY A 472 -18.11 -28.12 -24.94
CA GLY A 472 -16.81 -28.49 -25.53
C GLY A 472 -16.11 -27.35 -26.27
N THR A 473 -16.73 -26.18 -26.43
CA THR A 473 -16.12 -25.02 -27.09
C THR A 473 -14.91 -24.54 -26.31
N THR A 474 -13.81 -24.34 -27.02
CA THR A 474 -12.60 -23.73 -26.49
C THR A 474 -12.46 -22.27 -26.92
N SER A 475 -11.93 -21.43 -26.05
CA SER A 475 -11.64 -20.02 -26.33
C SER A 475 -10.35 -19.61 -25.64
N SER A 476 -9.55 -18.78 -26.28
CA SER A 476 -8.25 -18.34 -25.76
C SER A 476 -8.22 -16.84 -25.51
N LEU A 477 -7.60 -16.43 -24.41
CA LEU A 477 -7.23 -15.06 -24.10
C LEU A 477 -5.71 -14.96 -24.14
N LEU A 478 -5.18 -14.16 -25.04
CA LEU A 478 -3.74 -13.89 -25.13
C LEU A 478 -3.39 -12.70 -24.25
N ILE A 479 -2.39 -12.88 -23.39
CA ILE A 479 -1.84 -11.84 -22.53
C ILE A 479 -0.40 -11.58 -22.97
N PRO A 480 -0.09 -10.35 -23.42
CA PRO A 480 1.24 -10.03 -23.92
C PRO A 480 2.28 -10.12 -22.81
N ALA A 481 3.52 -10.44 -23.19
CA ALA A 481 4.66 -10.51 -22.28
C ALA A 481 4.94 -9.16 -21.60
N GLU A 482 4.60 -8.05 -22.26
CA GLU A 482 4.76 -6.69 -21.76
C GLU A 482 3.71 -6.26 -20.74
N HIS A 483 2.67 -7.07 -20.49
CA HIS A 483 1.67 -6.76 -19.48
C HIS A 483 2.35 -6.50 -18.12
N PRO A 484 1.95 -5.47 -17.34
CA PRO A 484 2.65 -5.09 -16.09
C PRO A 484 2.86 -6.23 -15.07
N ALA A 485 1.95 -7.22 -15.07
CA ALA A 485 1.99 -8.43 -14.25
C ALA A 485 2.92 -9.54 -14.77
N LEU A 486 3.44 -9.45 -16.01
CA LEU A 486 4.22 -10.49 -16.70
C LEU A 486 5.59 -10.00 -17.19
N ILE A 487 5.80 -8.69 -17.20
CA ILE A 487 7.02 -8.06 -17.71
C ILE A 487 8.27 -8.50 -16.93
N ASN A 488 9.34 -8.76 -17.65
CA ASN A 488 10.69 -8.95 -17.13
C ASN A 488 11.22 -7.60 -16.64
N ARG A 489 11.69 -7.55 -15.40
CA ARG A 489 12.10 -6.31 -14.72
C ARG A 489 13.61 -6.17 -14.59
N ALA A 490 14.37 -7.12 -15.13
CA ALA A 490 15.81 -7.00 -15.21
C ALA A 490 16.22 -5.77 -16.02
N VAL A 491 17.20 -5.03 -15.52
CA VAL A 491 17.84 -3.92 -16.24
C VAL A 491 19.35 -4.16 -16.27
N PRO A 492 20.11 -3.52 -17.18
CA PRO A 492 21.55 -3.72 -17.24
C PRO A 492 22.22 -3.45 -15.88
N GLY A 493 22.82 -4.50 -15.30
CA GLY A 493 23.52 -4.43 -14.02
C GLY A 493 22.65 -4.63 -12.76
N GLU A 494 21.34 -4.80 -12.89
CA GLU A 494 20.45 -5.09 -11.75
C GLU A 494 19.45 -6.21 -12.05
N ASN A 495 19.30 -7.12 -11.09
CA ASN A 495 18.29 -8.16 -11.12
C ASN A 495 16.87 -7.57 -11.02
N GLY A 496 15.91 -8.17 -11.71
CA GLY A 496 14.50 -7.78 -11.60
C GLY A 496 13.92 -8.10 -10.23
N SER A 497 12.88 -7.36 -9.81
CA SER A 497 12.09 -7.66 -8.61
C SER A 497 10.63 -7.95 -8.98
N TYR A 498 10.11 -9.10 -8.55
CA TYR A 498 8.84 -9.64 -9.01
C TYR A 498 7.86 -9.82 -7.86
N ALA A 499 6.76 -9.07 -7.87
CA ALA A 499 5.72 -9.14 -6.85
C ALA A 499 4.39 -9.60 -7.45
N LEU A 500 3.47 -10.08 -6.60
CA LEU A 500 2.14 -10.48 -7.05
C LEU A 500 1.43 -9.32 -7.73
N SER A 501 0.75 -9.63 -8.84
CA SER A 501 -0.09 -8.72 -9.59
C SER A 501 -1.31 -9.47 -10.11
N THR A 502 -2.38 -8.73 -10.42
CA THR A 502 -3.62 -9.27 -10.92
C THR A 502 -3.80 -8.91 -12.39
N ILE A 503 -4.30 -9.85 -13.17
CA ILE A 503 -4.82 -9.63 -14.51
C ILE A 503 -6.32 -9.88 -14.47
N ARG A 504 -7.13 -8.92 -14.92
CA ARG A 504 -8.60 -9.05 -15.03
C ARG A 504 -9.00 -8.90 -16.47
N MET A 505 -9.75 -9.86 -17.01
CA MET A 505 -10.17 -9.84 -18.40
C MET A 505 -11.62 -10.29 -18.55
N PRO A 506 -12.40 -9.65 -19.44
CA PRO A 506 -13.66 -10.23 -19.89
C PRO A 506 -13.38 -11.53 -20.65
N LEU A 507 -14.31 -12.48 -20.56
CA LEU A 507 -14.25 -13.67 -21.38
C LEU A 507 -14.58 -13.33 -22.84
N PRO A 508 -14.05 -14.10 -23.82
CA PRO A 508 -14.44 -13.94 -25.22
C PRO A 508 -15.96 -14.16 -25.37
N PRO A 509 -16.63 -13.52 -26.34
CA PRO A 509 -18.09 -13.61 -26.51
C PRO A 509 -18.64 -15.04 -26.53
N ARG A 510 -17.87 -16.01 -27.07
CA ARG A 510 -18.26 -17.43 -27.12
C ARG A 510 -18.25 -18.13 -25.76
N ALA A 511 -17.46 -17.66 -24.80
CA ALA A 511 -17.38 -18.22 -23.45
C ALA A 511 -18.18 -17.41 -22.41
N THR A 512 -18.49 -16.14 -22.70
CA THR A 512 -19.28 -15.28 -21.83
C THR A 512 -20.70 -15.82 -21.64
N GLY A 513 -21.14 -15.91 -20.39
CA GLY A 513 -22.44 -16.46 -20.01
C GLY A 513 -22.51 -17.99 -19.99
N GLN A 514 -21.46 -18.69 -20.42
CA GLN A 514 -21.41 -20.15 -20.45
C GLN A 514 -20.95 -20.75 -19.12
N THR A 515 -21.16 -22.06 -18.97
CA THR A 515 -20.53 -22.85 -17.92
C THR A 515 -19.10 -23.20 -18.32
N VAL A 516 -18.12 -22.67 -17.59
CA VAL A 516 -16.70 -23.01 -17.77
C VAL A 516 -16.42 -24.32 -17.04
N THR A 517 -15.86 -25.28 -17.76
CA THR A 517 -15.52 -26.63 -17.26
C THR A 517 -14.02 -26.87 -17.14
N LYS A 518 -13.20 -26.09 -17.84
CA LYS A 518 -11.74 -26.19 -17.76
C LYS A 518 -11.09 -24.83 -17.96
N VAL A 519 -10.05 -24.54 -17.19
CA VAL A 519 -9.15 -23.40 -17.38
C VAL A 519 -7.72 -23.92 -17.50
N GLU A 520 -7.05 -23.54 -18.58
CA GLU A 520 -5.66 -23.89 -18.85
C GLU A 520 -4.81 -22.62 -18.96
N LEU A 521 -3.62 -22.64 -18.35
CA LEU A 521 -2.62 -21.58 -18.46
C LEU A 521 -1.44 -22.12 -19.26
N LEU A 522 -1.18 -21.53 -20.42
CA LEU A 522 -0.16 -21.98 -21.38
C LEU A 522 0.80 -20.83 -21.71
N GLY A 523 2.00 -21.17 -22.20
CA GLY A 523 2.95 -20.22 -22.75
C GLY A 523 2.95 -20.25 -24.28
N ASP A 524 3.95 -19.61 -24.88
CA ASP A 524 4.31 -19.81 -26.28
C ASP A 524 5.55 -20.72 -26.40
N SER A 525 6.18 -20.74 -27.57
CA SER A 525 7.41 -21.50 -27.82
C SER A 525 8.63 -20.97 -27.05
N SER A 526 8.58 -19.74 -26.52
CA SER A 526 9.63 -19.19 -25.66
C SER A 526 9.54 -19.68 -24.23
N GLY A 527 8.36 -20.18 -23.85
CA GLY A 527 8.04 -20.59 -22.50
C GLY A 527 8.25 -19.52 -21.44
N GLY A 528 8.29 -19.98 -20.19
CA GLY A 528 8.58 -19.19 -19.00
C GLY A 528 8.06 -19.87 -17.74
N THR A 529 8.24 -19.22 -16.59
CA THR A 529 7.71 -19.72 -15.32
C THR A 529 7.00 -18.60 -14.59
N ILE A 530 5.84 -18.92 -14.01
CA ILE A 530 5.09 -18.00 -13.15
C ILE A 530 4.89 -18.60 -11.76
N ALA A 531 4.81 -17.74 -10.76
CA ALA A 531 4.27 -18.04 -9.45
C ALA A 531 2.76 -17.72 -9.45
N LEU A 532 1.92 -18.74 -9.56
CA LEU A 532 0.47 -18.61 -9.56
C LEU A 532 -0.07 -18.63 -8.13
N ARG A 533 -0.78 -17.57 -7.73
CA ARG A 533 -1.37 -17.43 -6.40
C ARG A 533 -2.83 -17.82 -6.35
N GLN A 534 -3.64 -17.37 -7.32
CA GLN A 534 -5.09 -17.57 -7.32
C GLN A 534 -5.70 -17.43 -8.73
N ILE A 535 -6.78 -18.16 -8.99
CA ILE A 535 -7.66 -17.97 -10.16
C ILE A 535 -9.11 -17.81 -9.69
N ASP A 536 -9.72 -16.70 -10.07
CA ASP A 536 -11.14 -16.42 -9.85
C ASP A 536 -11.91 -16.41 -11.18
N LEU A 537 -13.10 -17.01 -11.19
CA LEU A 537 -14.12 -16.80 -12.22
C LEU A 537 -15.25 -15.94 -11.65
N ILE A 538 -15.76 -14.99 -12.43
CA ILE A 538 -16.80 -14.06 -12.00
C ILE A 538 -18.04 -14.26 -12.86
N SER A 539 -19.15 -14.63 -12.22
CA SER A 539 -20.42 -14.90 -12.92
C SER A 539 -21.21 -13.60 -13.18
N THR A 540 -21.97 -13.58 -14.27
CA THR A 540 -23.03 -12.58 -14.47
C THR A 540 -24.14 -12.79 -13.44
N ARG A 541 -24.79 -11.70 -13.02
CA ARG A 541 -25.97 -11.78 -12.15
C ARG A 541 -27.14 -12.41 -12.87
#